data_AF-A0A3D9UEB5-F1
#
_entry.id   AF-A0A3D9UEB5-F1
#
_cell.length_a   1.000
_cell.length_b   1.000
_cell.length_c   1.000
_cell.angle_alpha   90.00
_cell.angle_beta   90.00
_cell.angle_gamma   90.00
#
_symmetry.space_group_name_H-M   'P 1'
#
loop_
_entity.id
_entity.type
_entity.pdbx_description
1 polymer ?
#
loop_
_entity_poly.entity_id
_entity_poly.type
_entity_poly.pdbx_seq_one_letter_code
_entity_poly.pdbx_strand_id
1 'polypeptide(L)'
;MTDTQEKLNTNQKILKAELISHILLQEIIILMDYMNGDNKASNLIIKKLEGMIEFLPESSAKHDPAVMKAYQDALDLVKLAQKQKNALRKSRE
;
A
#
# COMPACT_ATOMS: atom_id res chain seq x y z
N MET A 1 33.14 -15.37 -1.25
CA MET A 1 31.78 -15.96 -1.46
C MET A 1 30.78 -15.58 -0.35
N THR A 2 31.16 -14.81 0.67
CA THR A 2 30.32 -14.40 1.81
C THR A 2 29.42 -13.18 1.54
N ASP A 3 29.86 -12.23 0.72
CA ASP A 3 29.12 -10.99 0.43
C ASP A 3 27.72 -11.21 -0.19
N THR A 4 27.56 -12.27 -0.99
CA THR A 4 26.31 -12.54 -1.69
C THR A 4 25.23 -13.07 -0.74
N GLN A 5 25.61 -13.89 0.26
CA GLN A 5 24.69 -14.43 1.27
C GLN A 5 24.23 -13.35 2.25
N GLU A 6 25.12 -12.42 2.63
CA GLU A 6 24.80 -11.34 3.57
C GLU A 6 23.90 -10.26 2.96
N LYS A 7 24.10 -9.94 1.67
CA LYS A 7 23.19 -9.08 0.90
C LYS A 7 21.81 -9.70 0.67
N LEU A 8 21.74 -11.00 0.39
CA LEU A 8 20.47 -11.73 0.25
C LEU A 8 19.65 -11.68 1.54
N ASN A 9 20.29 -11.84 2.70
CA ASN A 9 19.65 -11.75 4.02
C ASN A 9 19.11 -10.34 4.29
N THR A 10 19.88 -9.31 3.96
CA THR A 10 19.46 -7.90 4.11
C THR A 10 18.24 -7.57 3.24
N ASN A 11 18.26 -7.96 1.97
CA ASN A 11 17.12 -7.71 1.06
C ASN A 11 15.86 -8.47 1.49
N GLN A 12 15.99 -9.69 2.02
CA GLN A 12 14.87 -10.46 2.57
C GLN A 12 14.26 -9.80 3.82
N LYS A 13 15.09 -9.20 4.69
CA LYS A 13 14.61 -8.45 5.85
C LYS A 13 13.87 -7.17 5.44
N ILE A 14 14.39 -6.46 4.44
CA ILE A 14 13.72 -5.26 3.88
C ILE A 14 12.36 -5.66 3.29
N LEU A 15 12.32 -6.68 2.43
CA LEU A 15 11.08 -7.18 1.84
C LEU A 15 10.07 -7.61 2.92
N LYS A 16 10.53 -8.30 3.97
CA LYS A 16 9.66 -8.69 5.09
C LYS A 16 9.10 -7.48 5.83
N ALA A 17 9.91 -6.45 6.07
CA ALA A 17 9.46 -5.22 6.71
C ALA A 17 8.43 -4.49 5.86
N GLU A 18 8.69 -4.36 4.55
CA GLU A 18 7.75 -3.77 3.58
C GLU A 18 6.41 -4.52 3.58
N LEU A 19 6.43 -5.85 3.52
CA LEU A 19 5.22 -6.69 3.57
C LEU A 19 4.42 -6.50 4.88
N ILE A 20 5.10 -6.39 6.02
CA ILE A 20 4.45 -6.15 7.32
C ILE A 20 3.80 -4.76 7.34
N SER A 21 4.52 -3.72 6.92
CA SER A 21 3.99 -2.36 6.84
C SER A 21 2.77 -2.27 5.93
N HIS A 22 2.79 -2.98 4.82
CA HIS A 22 1.67 -3.11 3.89
C HIS A 22 0.43 -3.76 4.53
N ILE A 23 0.59 -4.88 5.23
CA ILE A 23 -0.54 -5.55 5.93
C ILE A 23 -1.13 -4.64 7.01
N LEU A 24 -0.29 -4.00 7.82
CA LEU A 24 -0.74 -3.10 8.89
C LEU A 24 -1.51 -1.89 8.34
N LEU A 25 -1.04 -1.30 7.23
CA LEU A 25 -1.74 -0.20 6.59
C LEU A 25 -3.14 -0.61 6.12
N GLN A 26 -3.26 -1.81 5.54
CA GLN A 26 -4.55 -2.38 5.14
C GLN A 26 -5.49 -2.56 6.35
N GLU A 27 -5.01 -3.12 7.46
CA GLU A 27 -5.83 -3.32 8.66
C GLU A 27 -6.31 -2.00 9.26
N ILE A 28 -5.45 -0.99 9.33
CA ILE A 28 -5.79 0.35 9.84
C ILE A 28 -6.89 0.99 8.98
N ILE A 29 -6.78 0.92 7.65
CA ILE A 29 -7.77 1.50 6.75
C ILE A 29 -9.12 0.80 6.89
N ILE A 30 -9.11 -0.54 6.98
CA ILE A 30 -10.32 -1.32 7.20
C ILE A 30 -10.97 -0.96 8.54
N LEU A 31 -10.19 -0.83 9.62
CA LEU A 31 -10.67 -0.43 10.93
C LEU A 31 -11.29 0.98 10.90
N MET A 32 -10.62 1.94 10.28
CA MET A 32 -11.11 3.31 10.14
C MET A 32 -12.44 3.37 9.37
N ASP A 33 -12.53 2.63 8.27
CA ASP A 33 -13.73 2.54 7.46
C ASP A 33 -14.86 1.76 8.18
N TYR A 34 -14.52 0.81 9.07
CA TYR A 34 -15.49 0.12 9.91
C TYR A 34 -16.08 1.05 10.98
N MET A 35 -15.21 1.78 11.69
CA MET A 35 -15.62 2.73 12.73
C MET A 35 -16.49 3.86 12.19
N ASN A 36 -16.25 4.30 10.95
CA ASN A 36 -17.03 5.37 10.32
C ASN A 36 -18.29 4.89 9.58
N GLY A 37 -18.48 3.58 9.41
CA GLY A 37 -19.62 3.02 8.68
C GLY A 37 -19.63 3.27 7.16
N ASP A 38 -18.58 3.90 6.62
CA ASP A 38 -18.43 4.23 5.19
C ASP A 38 -17.00 4.01 4.70
N ASN A 39 -16.73 4.30 3.42
CA ASN A 39 -15.42 4.09 2.79
C ASN A 39 -14.59 5.38 2.71
N LYS A 40 -14.80 6.36 3.60
CA LYS A 40 -14.13 7.67 3.50
C LYS A 40 -12.61 7.58 3.65
N ALA A 41 -12.09 6.75 4.56
CA ALA A 41 -10.66 6.65 4.78
C ALA A 41 -9.95 6.04 3.58
N SER A 42 -10.48 4.92 3.08
CA SER A 42 -9.95 4.29 1.85
C SER A 42 -10.03 5.23 0.65
N ASN A 43 -11.16 5.91 0.43
CA ASN A 43 -11.32 6.87 -0.68
C ASN A 43 -10.32 8.04 -0.59
N LEU A 44 -10.08 8.56 0.62
CA LEU A 44 -9.13 9.65 0.83
C LEU A 44 -7.69 9.23 0.49
N ILE A 45 -7.28 8.07 0.97
CA ILE A 45 -5.91 7.56 0.74
C ILE A 45 -5.72 7.19 -0.73
N ILE A 46 -6.71 6.57 -1.38
CA ILE A 46 -6.69 6.29 -2.83
C ILE A 46 -6.45 7.59 -3.60
N LYS A 47 -7.25 8.64 -3.35
CA LYS A 47 -7.08 9.93 -4.03
C LYS A 47 -5.71 10.55 -3.78
N LYS A 48 -5.17 10.45 -2.56
CA LYS A 48 -3.81 10.93 -2.26
C LYS A 48 -2.74 10.18 -3.04
N LEU A 49 -2.82 8.86 -3.10
CA LEU A 49 -1.85 8.02 -3.81
C LEU A 49 -1.94 8.23 -5.33
N GLU A 50 -3.16 8.31 -5.87
CA GLU A 50 -3.39 8.65 -7.29
C GLU A 50 -2.82 10.04 -7.62
N GLY A 51 -3.08 11.04 -6.78
CA GLY A 51 -2.48 12.36 -6.93
C GLY A 51 -0.94 12.33 -6.84
N MET A 52 -0.36 11.60 -5.88
CA MET A 52 1.09 11.47 -5.78
C MET A 52 1.69 10.85 -7.04
N ILE A 53 1.06 9.81 -7.61
CA ILE A 53 1.46 9.19 -8.88
C ILE A 53 1.33 10.16 -10.05
N GLU A 54 0.26 10.97 -10.06
CA GLU A 54 0.00 11.98 -11.10
C GLU A 54 0.96 13.17 -11.04
N PHE A 55 1.36 13.61 -9.84
CA PHE A 55 2.27 14.75 -9.60
C PHE A 55 3.75 14.34 -9.47
N LEU A 56 4.04 13.05 -9.27
CA LEU A 56 5.39 12.47 -9.31
C LEU A 56 6.22 12.91 -10.53
N PRO A 57 5.66 13.09 -11.74
CA PRO A 57 6.36 13.59 -12.91
C PRO A 57 7.00 14.98 -12.79
N GLU A 58 6.57 15.78 -11.82
CA GLU A 58 7.12 17.11 -11.51
C GLU A 58 8.31 17.04 -10.53
N SER A 59 8.63 15.84 -10.02
CA SER A 59 9.73 15.59 -9.08
C SER A 59 10.87 14.78 -9.71
N SER A 60 12.08 14.92 -9.16
CA SER A 60 13.23 14.08 -9.53
C SER A 60 13.00 12.59 -9.25
N ALA A 61 12.04 12.26 -8.38
CA ALA A 61 11.70 10.90 -8.00
C ALA A 61 10.99 10.10 -9.11
N LYS A 62 10.47 10.74 -10.17
CA LYS A 62 9.85 10.05 -11.31
C LYS A 62 10.81 9.12 -12.06
N HIS A 63 12.10 9.45 -12.02
CA HIS A 63 13.13 8.71 -12.76
C HIS A 63 13.57 7.44 -12.03
N ASP A 64 13.08 7.21 -10.80
CA ASP A 64 13.35 6.00 -10.04
C ASP A 64 12.16 5.01 -10.20
N PRO A 65 12.35 3.91 -10.96
CA PRO A 65 11.31 2.89 -11.13
C PRO A 65 10.89 2.24 -9.81
N ALA A 66 11.78 2.18 -8.81
CA ALA A 66 11.46 1.61 -7.51
C ALA A 66 10.49 2.52 -6.74
N VAL A 67 10.64 3.85 -6.86
CA VAL A 67 9.72 4.81 -6.25
C VAL A 67 8.34 4.71 -6.89
N MET A 68 8.25 4.75 -8.22
CA MET A 68 6.95 4.61 -8.91
C MET A 68 6.27 3.28 -8.58
N LYS A 69 7.04 2.18 -8.52
CA LYS A 69 6.52 0.87 -8.14
C LYS A 69 6.00 0.87 -6.71
N ALA A 70 6.70 1.49 -5.75
CA ALA A 70 6.25 1.55 -4.37
C ALA A 70 4.92 2.31 -4.21
N TYR A 71 4.73 3.43 -4.92
CA TYR A 71 3.47 4.15 -4.91
C TYR A 71 2.32 3.35 -5.54
N GLN A 72 2.60 2.64 -6.63
CA GLN A 72 1.60 1.78 -7.28
C GLN A 72 1.23 0.59 -6.40
N ASP A 73 2.21 -0.09 -5.81
CA ASP A 73 2.00 -1.22 -4.88
C ASP A 73 1.14 -0.78 -3.68
N ALA A 74 1.41 0.41 -3.13
CA ALA A 74 0.60 0.99 -2.05
C ALA A 74 -0.84 1.29 -2.49
N LEU A 75 -1.04 1.85 -3.69
CA LEU A 75 -2.37 2.14 -4.24
C LEU A 75 -3.20 0.87 -4.42
N ASP A 76 -2.60 -0.17 -5.01
CA ASP A 76 -3.25 -1.44 -5.29
C ASP A 76 -3.66 -2.14 -4.00
N LEU A 77 -2.82 -2.05 -2.97
CA LEU A 77 -3.11 -2.62 -1.66
C LEU A 77 -4.31 -1.94 -0.99
N VAL A 78 -4.40 -0.61 -1.02
CA VAL A 78 -5.54 0.10 -0.43
C VAL A 78 -6.83 -0.21 -1.19
N LYS A 79 -6.77 -0.31 -2.52
CA LYS A 79 -7.91 -0.73 -3.36
C LYS A 79 -8.36 -2.16 -3.03
N LEU A 80 -7.42 -3.07 -2.82
CA LEU A 80 -7.71 -4.44 -2.40
C LEU A 80 -8.41 -4.49 -1.04
N ALA A 81 -7.90 -3.74 -0.06
CA ALA A 81 -8.50 -3.63 1.28
C ALA A 81 -9.95 -3.14 1.21
N GLN A 82 -10.20 -2.07 0.44
CA GLN A 82 -11.54 -1.54 0.23
C GLN A 82 -12.48 -2.56 -0.42
N LYS A 83 -11.98 -3.30 -1.43
CA LYS A 83 -12.74 -4.37 -2.09
C LYS A 83 -13.12 -5.50 -1.12
N GLN A 84 -12.19 -5.92 -0.26
CA GLN A 84 -12.43 -6.95 0.75
C GLN A 84 -13.48 -6.49 1.77
N LYS A 85 -13.40 -5.25 2.27
CA LYS A 85 -14.44 -4.68 3.14
C LYS A 85 -15.83 -4.73 2.49
N ASN A 86 -15.93 -4.29 1.23
CA ASN A 86 -17.21 -4.29 0.51
C ASN A 86 -17.77 -5.71 0.34
N ALA A 87 -16.92 -6.71 0.11
CA ALA A 87 -17.33 -8.12 0.05
C ALA A 87 -17.84 -8.63 1.40
N LEU A 88 -17.14 -8.32 2.50
CA LEU A 88 -17.56 -8.66 3.86
C LEU A 88 -18.87 -8.00 4.29
N ARG A 89 -19.15 -6.79 3.79
CA ARG A 89 -20.43 -6.11 4.04
C ARG A 89 -21.58 -6.81 3.33
N LYS A 90 -21.41 -7.11 2.04
CA LYS A 90 -22.40 -7.82 1.22
C LYS A 90 -22.75 -9.21 1.76
N SER A 91 -21.79 -9.92 2.38
CA SER A 91 -22.06 -11.24 2.96
C SER A 91 -22.86 -11.21 4.28
N ARG A 92 -23.08 -10.01 4.86
CA ARG A 92 -23.83 -9.81 6.11
C ARG A 92 -25.24 -9.24 5.85
N GLU A 93 -25.54 -8.87 4.61
CA GLU A 93 -26.84 -8.38 4.12
C GLU A 93 -27.63 -9.57 3.54
#